data_AF-A0A972J3K4-F1
#
_entry.id   AF-A0A972J3K4-F1
#
_cell.length_a   1.000
_cell.length_b   1.000
_cell.length_c   1.000
_cell.angle_alpha   90.00
_cell.angle_beta   90.00
_cell.angle_gamma   90.00
#
_symmetry.space_group_name_H-M   'P 1'
#
loop_
_entity.id
_entity.type
_entity.pdbx_description
1 polymer ?
#
loop_
_entity_poly.entity_id
_entity_poly.type
_entity_poly.pdbx_seq_one_letter_code
_entity_poly.pdbx_strand_id
1 'polypeptide(L)'
;MTTEEFDAIFKLPFNEASRFFQEKLDIPTGAWDDLWKEQHARGFMVAGAMKADLLVDLRTAVQKAIDGKLTLKDFREQFDGIVEKHGWAYKGGRNWRSRLIWDTNITTAYQAGRWQQFQEGGAEYLRYVHADGVMNPRPQHLAWNGRTLPIDHVFWKTHYPPNGWGCHCRAVRAYQDEATEEPEGWQSVNPKTGAPVGIDKGWDYNVGQAGMLSHEAVLGEKLAGMPAEFRRRAYGELTGRLTEFTDLYFRKWGEAVRENINLKSGKIKTTGETVFVHMMEPRYLEKLAEMGVAPQTAAIGITDSDWLHLQHLEQPPGSKRNIKHVLSTEQALKLPSYLKDGKAFWDRDEKRLVYVFETEKKGKVAVAVNYRIKGEKVNSIRTAKWIEAADVQPGRRYEPLD
;
A
#
# COMPACT_ATOMS: atom_id res chain seq x y z
N MET A 1 -23.30 5.57 35.07
CA MET A 1 -22.43 6.12 34.03
C MET A 1 -22.47 7.64 34.16
N THR A 2 -21.37 8.27 34.56
CA THR A 2 -21.30 9.74 34.72
C THR A 2 -21.25 10.42 33.35
N THR A 3 -21.54 11.73 33.31
CA THR A 3 -21.40 12.53 32.08
C THR A 3 -19.98 12.50 31.52
N GLU A 4 -18.97 12.36 32.39
CA GLU A 4 -17.56 12.18 32.01
C GLU A 4 -17.29 10.81 31.37
N GLU A 5 -17.92 9.73 31.86
CA GLU A 5 -17.86 8.39 31.24
C GLU A 5 -18.60 8.35 29.89
N PHE A 6 -19.68 9.14 29.75
CA PHE A 6 -20.42 9.30 28.49
C PHE A 6 -19.62 10.12 27.45
N ASP A 7 -18.94 11.19 27.87
CA ASP A 7 -18.06 12.01 27.02
C ASP A 7 -16.76 11.28 26.64
N ALA A 8 -16.25 10.38 27.48
CA ALA A 8 -15.09 9.56 27.18
C ALA A 8 -15.35 8.56 26.04
N ILE A 9 -16.58 8.04 25.93
CA ILE A 9 -17.00 7.15 24.84
C ILE A 9 -17.02 7.90 23.48
N PHE A 10 -17.33 9.20 23.48
CA PHE A 10 -17.30 10.05 22.28
C PHE A 10 -15.92 10.69 22.00
N LYS A 11 -14.95 10.54 22.91
CA LYS A 11 -13.54 10.96 22.75
C LYS A 11 -12.61 9.80 22.42
N LEU A 12 -13.14 8.66 21.99
CA LEU A 12 -12.29 7.56 21.51
C LEU A 12 -11.63 7.97 20.18
N PRO A 13 -10.29 7.86 20.06
CA PRO A 13 -9.62 8.10 18.78
C PRO A 13 -10.20 7.16 17.74
N PHE A 14 -10.35 7.64 16.52
CA PHE A 14 -10.76 6.79 15.41
C PHE A 14 -9.60 5.84 15.08
N ASN A 15 -9.59 4.67 15.71
CA ASN A 15 -8.47 3.74 15.74
C ASN A 15 -7.99 3.36 14.35
N GLU A 16 -8.90 3.19 13.39
CA GLU A 16 -8.61 2.85 12.01
C GLU A 16 -7.86 3.99 11.30
N ALA A 17 -8.26 5.25 11.54
CA ALA A 17 -7.54 6.41 11.03
C ALA A 17 -6.17 6.58 11.69
N SER A 18 -6.09 6.36 13.00
CA SER A 18 -4.82 6.40 13.74
C SER A 18 -3.86 5.34 13.22
N ARG A 19 -4.29 4.08 13.09
CA ARG A 19 -3.50 2.98 12.53
C ARG A 19 -3.03 3.27 11.11
N PHE A 20 -3.93 3.70 10.22
CA PHE A 20 -3.58 4.06 8.85
C PHE A 20 -2.47 5.11 8.80
N PHE A 21 -2.52 6.12 9.68
CA PHE A 21 -1.51 7.17 9.69
C PHE A 21 -0.20 6.73 10.35
N GLN A 22 -0.25 5.93 11.42
CA GLN A 22 0.93 5.35 12.08
C GLN A 22 1.77 4.50 11.14
N GLU A 23 1.09 3.78 10.25
CA GLU A 23 1.70 2.90 9.27
C GLU A 23 2.58 3.64 8.25
N LYS A 24 2.30 4.91 7.97
CA LYS A 24 3.00 5.67 6.92
C LYS A 24 4.51 5.79 7.15
N LEU A 25 5.26 5.71 6.05
CA LEU A 25 6.71 5.91 6.02
C LEU A 25 7.06 7.39 5.81
N ASP A 26 8.00 7.91 6.60
CA ASP A 26 8.52 9.26 6.43
C ASP A 26 9.37 9.35 5.14
N ILE A 27 8.90 10.10 4.14
CA ILE A 27 9.56 10.25 2.83
C ILE A 27 9.87 11.74 2.56
N PRO A 28 11.17 12.13 2.59
CA PRO A 28 11.62 13.45 2.17
C PRO A 28 11.25 13.75 0.71
N THR A 29 10.65 14.92 0.49
CA THR A 29 10.22 15.38 -0.85
C THR A 29 10.45 16.88 -1.00
N GLY A 30 10.86 17.31 -2.18
CA GLY A 30 10.99 18.71 -2.56
C GLY A 30 9.64 19.31 -2.97
N ALA A 31 8.81 18.54 -3.67
CA ALA A 31 7.49 18.94 -4.16
C ALA A 31 6.42 17.94 -3.73
N TRP A 32 5.14 18.36 -3.76
CA TRP A 32 4.05 17.49 -3.29
C TRP A 32 3.82 16.29 -4.22
N ASP A 33 4.16 16.45 -5.49
CA ASP A 33 4.02 15.49 -6.59
C ASP A 33 5.26 14.59 -6.77
N ASP A 34 6.26 14.71 -5.89
CA ASP A 34 7.35 13.73 -5.79
C ASP A 34 6.82 12.35 -5.36
N LEU A 35 5.74 12.31 -4.57
CA LEU A 35 4.85 11.16 -4.44
C LEU A 35 3.56 11.44 -5.21
N TRP A 36 2.93 10.39 -5.74
CA TRP A 36 1.77 10.51 -6.60
C TRP A 36 0.62 9.63 -6.10
N LYS A 37 -0.59 10.21 -5.97
CA LYS A 37 -1.84 9.49 -5.73
C LYS A 37 -1.76 8.47 -4.57
N GLU A 38 -1.88 7.18 -4.87
CA GLU A 38 -1.91 6.08 -3.91
C GLU A 38 -0.65 6.06 -3.03
N GLN A 39 0.46 6.60 -3.54
CA GLN A 39 1.71 6.71 -2.79
C GLN A 39 1.56 7.65 -1.57
N HIS A 40 0.69 8.66 -1.64
CA HIS A 40 0.37 9.53 -0.50
C HIS A 40 -0.37 8.78 0.62
N ALA A 41 -0.99 7.63 0.34
CA ALA A 41 -1.61 6.80 1.37
C ALA A 41 -0.57 6.05 2.23
N ARG A 42 0.65 5.83 1.69
CA ARG A 42 1.72 5.07 2.34
C ARG A 42 2.94 5.90 2.74
N GLY A 43 3.17 7.02 2.08
CA GLY A 43 4.18 8.00 2.45
C GLY A 43 3.59 9.13 3.29
N PHE A 44 4.20 9.42 4.43
CA PHE A 44 4.08 10.72 5.08
C PHE A 44 5.13 11.66 4.50
N MET A 45 4.68 12.78 3.97
CA MET A 45 5.55 13.76 3.34
C MET A 45 5.00 15.18 3.53
N VAL A 46 5.92 16.13 3.55
CA VAL A 46 5.61 17.56 3.59
C VAL A 46 6.55 18.25 2.61
N ALA A 47 6.01 18.83 1.53
CA ALA A 47 6.82 19.36 0.43
C ALA A 47 7.88 20.38 0.92
N GLY A 48 9.15 20.13 0.65
CA GLY A 48 10.28 20.94 1.09
C GLY A 48 10.81 20.62 2.49
N ALA A 49 10.19 19.69 3.24
CA ALA A 49 10.72 19.17 4.50
C ALA A 49 11.67 18.00 4.22
N MET A 50 12.92 18.31 3.87
CA MET A 50 13.90 17.32 3.42
C MET A 50 14.66 16.61 4.55
N LYS A 51 14.62 17.13 5.78
CA LYS A 51 15.32 16.54 6.94
C LYS A 51 14.47 15.45 7.58
N ALA A 52 15.07 14.28 7.86
CA ALA A 52 14.36 13.16 8.47
C ALA A 52 13.74 13.53 9.83
N ASP A 53 14.52 14.14 10.73
CA ASP A 53 14.04 14.51 12.07
C ASP A 53 12.91 15.57 12.04
N LEU A 54 12.95 16.47 11.05
CA LEU A 54 11.87 17.44 10.81
C LEU A 54 10.57 16.72 10.41
N LEU A 55 10.65 15.74 9.50
CA LEU A 55 9.48 14.96 9.10
C LEU A 55 8.93 14.13 10.26
N VAL A 56 9.80 13.51 11.06
CA VAL A 56 9.37 12.74 12.25
C VAL A 56 8.63 13.64 13.25
N ASP A 57 9.14 14.84 13.51
CA ASP A 57 8.49 15.80 14.42
C ASP A 57 7.13 16.27 13.85
N LEU A 58 7.06 16.60 12.56
CA LEU A 58 5.81 16.97 11.88
C LEU A 58 4.79 15.82 11.91
N ARG A 59 5.21 14.59 11.60
CA ARG A 59 4.35 13.40 11.65
C ARG A 59 3.83 13.17 13.05
N THR A 60 4.67 13.32 14.06
CA THR A 60 4.28 13.18 15.47
C THR A 60 3.22 14.20 15.87
N ALA A 61 3.35 15.46 15.45
CA ALA A 61 2.33 16.48 15.70
C ALA A 61 1.00 16.14 15.00
N VAL A 62 1.04 15.66 13.76
CA VAL A 62 -0.16 15.22 13.03
C VAL A 62 -0.78 13.95 13.65
N GLN A 63 0.02 12.99 14.11
CA GLN A 63 -0.49 11.80 14.79
C GLN A 63 -1.28 12.18 16.04
N LYS A 64 -0.75 13.10 16.86
CA LYS A 64 -1.46 13.61 18.04
C LYS A 64 -2.79 14.28 17.66
N ALA A 65 -2.83 14.97 16.52
CA ALA A 65 -4.06 15.54 15.99
C ALA A 65 -5.11 14.48 15.66
N ILE A 66 -4.70 13.43 14.94
CA ILE A 66 -5.57 12.31 14.54
C ILE A 66 -6.08 11.55 15.76
N ASP A 67 -5.25 11.40 16.79
CA ASP A 67 -5.62 10.81 18.08
C ASP A 67 -6.56 11.70 18.92
N GLY A 68 -6.97 12.88 18.41
CA GLY A 68 -7.83 13.82 19.13
C GLY A 68 -7.14 14.58 20.27
N LYS A 69 -5.81 14.56 20.32
CA LYS A 69 -5.01 15.17 21.40
C LYS A 69 -4.61 16.62 21.15
N LEU A 70 -4.87 17.14 19.94
CA LEU A 70 -4.57 18.53 19.58
C LEU A 70 -5.77 19.16 18.89
N THR A 71 -5.94 20.46 19.10
CA THR A 71 -6.74 21.32 18.21
C THR A 71 -5.84 21.91 17.11
N LEU A 72 -6.43 22.55 16.09
CA LEU A 72 -5.67 23.27 15.07
C LEU A 72 -4.81 24.39 15.68
N LYS A 73 -5.25 24.99 16.80
CA LYS A 73 -4.48 26.01 17.52
C LYS A 73 -3.23 25.38 18.14
N ASP A 74 -3.38 24.27 18.87
CA ASP A 74 -2.27 23.59 19.55
C ASP A 74 -1.25 23.04 18.54
N PHE A 75 -1.74 22.51 17.42
CA PHE A 75 -0.87 22.06 16.33
C PHE A 75 -0.08 23.20 15.70
N ARG A 76 -0.69 24.37 15.57
CA ARG A 76 -0.02 25.56 15.05
C ARG A 76 1.10 26.02 15.96
N GLU A 77 0.91 25.94 17.28
CA GLU A 77 1.97 26.21 18.26
C GLU A 77 3.10 25.18 18.16
N GLN A 78 2.78 23.89 18.05
CA GLN A 78 3.82 22.86 17.82
C GLN A 78 4.53 23.03 16.48
N PHE A 79 3.81 23.37 15.41
CA PHE A 79 4.37 23.62 14.09
C PHE A 79 5.42 24.74 14.13
N ASP A 80 5.13 25.85 14.82
CA ASP A 80 6.08 26.95 14.96
C ASP A 80 7.36 26.51 15.69
N GLY A 81 7.22 25.77 16.80
CA GLY A 81 8.37 25.23 17.53
C GLY A 81 9.21 24.23 16.71
N ILE A 82 8.56 23.39 15.91
CA ILE A 82 9.24 22.45 15.01
C ILE A 82 10.00 23.20 13.91
N VAL A 83 9.37 24.21 13.31
CA VAL A 83 10.01 25.07 12.29
C VAL A 83 11.26 25.74 12.85
N GLU A 84 11.16 26.34 14.03
CA GLU A 84 12.27 27.01 14.72
C GLU A 84 13.40 26.03 15.04
N LYS A 85 13.07 24.90 15.69
CA LYS A 85 14.03 23.84 16.07
C LYS A 85 14.88 23.36 14.89
N HIS A 86 14.27 23.20 13.71
CA HIS A 86 14.94 22.65 12.53
C HIS A 86 15.48 23.71 11.57
N GLY A 87 15.23 25.00 11.84
CA GLY A 87 15.55 26.10 10.93
C GLY A 87 14.91 25.94 9.56
N TRP A 88 13.67 25.45 9.50
CA TRP A 88 13.03 25.08 8.24
C TRP A 88 12.36 26.27 7.54
N ALA A 89 12.95 26.70 6.42
CA ALA A 89 12.34 27.70 5.54
C ALA A 89 11.31 27.05 4.59
N TYR A 90 10.02 27.29 4.82
CA TYR A 90 8.93 26.80 3.97
C TYR A 90 8.30 27.91 3.11
N LYS A 91 7.56 27.52 2.07
CA LYS A 91 6.82 28.44 1.21
C LYS A 91 5.37 28.62 1.67
N GLY A 92 4.85 29.83 1.52
CA GLY A 92 3.48 30.22 1.89
C GLY A 92 3.37 30.76 3.32
N GLY A 93 2.23 31.37 3.65
CA GLY A 93 1.99 31.93 4.99
C GLY A 93 1.80 30.85 6.05
N ARG A 94 2.29 31.10 7.27
CA ARG A 94 2.22 30.18 8.43
C ARG A 94 0.83 29.55 8.64
N ASN A 95 -0.23 30.36 8.61
CA ASN A 95 -1.60 29.88 8.83
C ASN A 95 -2.12 28.97 7.70
N TRP A 96 -1.72 29.25 6.46
CA TRP A 96 -2.06 28.43 5.30
C TRP A 96 -1.28 27.12 5.33
N ARG A 97 0.03 27.18 5.57
CA ARG A 97 0.91 26.01 5.53
C ARG A 97 0.58 24.99 6.61
N SER A 98 0.45 25.45 7.86
CA SER A 98 0.04 24.61 8.98
C SER A 98 -1.32 23.97 8.75
N ARG A 99 -2.29 24.75 8.25
CA ARG A 99 -3.63 24.25 7.94
C ARG A 99 -3.63 23.21 6.82
N LEU A 100 -2.86 23.43 5.76
CA LEU A 100 -2.74 22.47 4.66
C LEU A 100 -2.23 21.11 5.14
N ILE A 101 -1.17 21.11 5.97
CA ILE A 101 -0.59 19.88 6.53
C ILE A 101 -1.62 19.18 7.43
N TRP A 102 -2.29 19.95 8.30
CA TRP A 102 -3.32 19.46 9.21
C TRP A 102 -4.53 18.85 8.47
N ASP A 103 -5.22 19.64 7.65
CA ASP A 103 -6.48 19.26 7.00
C ASP A 103 -6.27 18.07 6.07
N THR A 104 -5.17 18.08 5.29
CA THR A 104 -4.86 17.00 4.33
C THR A 104 -4.64 15.67 5.03
N ASN A 105 -3.79 15.63 6.06
CA ASN A 105 -3.46 14.36 6.71
C ASN A 105 -4.59 13.83 7.58
N ILE A 106 -5.32 14.69 8.28
CA ILE A 106 -6.46 14.26 9.10
C ILE A 106 -7.59 13.74 8.23
N THR A 107 -7.96 14.48 7.18
CA THR A 107 -9.08 14.08 6.31
C THR A 107 -8.76 12.80 5.56
N THR A 108 -7.55 12.65 5.03
CA THR A 108 -7.13 11.41 4.35
C THR A 108 -7.10 10.22 5.31
N ALA A 109 -6.55 10.38 6.52
CA ALA A 109 -6.53 9.32 7.51
C ALA A 109 -7.93 8.91 7.96
N TYR A 110 -8.80 9.89 8.22
CA TYR A 110 -10.20 9.63 8.58
C TYR A 110 -10.92 8.88 7.45
N GLN A 111 -10.80 9.34 6.20
CA GLN A 111 -11.47 8.68 5.09
C GLN A 111 -10.91 7.28 4.79
N ALA A 112 -9.62 7.03 4.99
CA ALA A 112 -9.05 5.70 4.89
C ALA A 112 -9.58 4.76 5.98
N GLY A 113 -9.63 5.22 7.24
CA GLY A 113 -10.24 4.47 8.33
C GLY A 113 -11.72 4.17 8.08
N ARG A 114 -12.48 5.12 7.53
CA ARG A 114 -13.90 4.91 7.21
C ARG A 114 -14.10 3.84 6.14
N TRP A 115 -13.23 3.81 5.13
CA TRP A 115 -13.27 2.78 4.10
C TRP A 115 -13.08 1.39 4.71
N GLN A 116 -12.11 1.24 5.62
CA GLN A 116 -11.90 -0.01 6.33
C GLN A 116 -13.15 -0.44 7.12
N GLN A 117 -13.79 0.48 7.84
CA GLN A 117 -15.04 0.18 8.54
C GLN A 117 -16.18 -0.23 7.59
N PHE A 118 -16.26 0.34 6.39
CA PHE A 118 -17.24 -0.08 5.39
C PHE A 118 -16.99 -1.51 4.91
N GLN A 119 -15.73 -1.88 4.67
CA GLN A 119 -15.34 -3.22 4.26
C GLN A 119 -15.63 -4.25 5.37
N GLU A 120 -15.15 -3.99 6.60
CA GLU A 120 -15.34 -4.89 7.74
C GLU A 120 -16.80 -5.00 8.17
N GLY A 121 -17.55 -3.90 8.08
CA GLY A 121 -18.97 -3.84 8.40
C GLY A 121 -19.91 -4.33 7.29
N GLY A 122 -19.37 -4.81 6.16
CA GLY A 122 -20.15 -5.32 5.03
C GLY A 122 -21.12 -4.28 4.45
N ALA A 123 -20.66 -3.03 4.26
CA ALA A 123 -21.46 -2.01 3.61
C ALA A 123 -21.65 -2.34 2.12
N GLU A 124 -22.88 -2.38 1.65
CA GLU A 124 -23.20 -2.67 0.24
C GLU A 124 -23.29 -1.39 -0.60
N TYR A 125 -23.73 -0.28 -0.01
CA TYR A 125 -23.86 1.03 -0.66
C TYR A 125 -23.19 2.11 0.16
N LEU A 126 -22.67 3.12 -0.53
CA LEU A 126 -22.12 4.34 0.05
C LEU A 126 -22.86 5.55 -0.51
N ARG A 127 -23.03 6.58 0.32
CA ARG A 127 -23.54 7.89 -0.09
C ARG A 127 -22.45 8.95 0.04
N TYR A 128 -22.27 9.75 -1.00
CA TYR A 128 -21.40 10.92 -0.99
C TYR A 128 -22.08 12.06 -0.24
N VAL A 129 -21.38 12.66 0.73
CA VAL A 129 -21.90 13.74 1.57
C VAL A 129 -20.95 14.93 1.50
N HIS A 130 -21.45 16.05 0.99
CA HIS A 130 -20.78 17.34 1.02
C HIS A 130 -20.78 17.93 2.44
N ALA A 131 -19.71 18.64 2.82
CA ALA A 131 -19.64 19.30 4.12
C ALA A 131 -20.17 20.74 4.04
N ASP A 132 -21.24 21.02 4.79
CA ASP A 132 -21.91 22.34 4.79
C ASP A 132 -21.00 23.50 5.22
N GLY A 133 -19.95 23.22 6.00
CA GLY A 133 -18.97 24.23 6.45
C GLY A 133 -17.97 24.70 5.39
N VAL A 134 -18.02 24.18 4.15
CA VAL A 134 -17.14 24.61 3.06
C VAL A 134 -17.69 25.89 2.42
N MET A 135 -17.04 27.02 2.70
CA MET A 135 -17.47 28.35 2.22
C MET A 135 -17.46 28.50 0.70
N ASN A 136 -16.54 27.83 0.01
CA ASN A 136 -16.40 27.89 -1.45
C ASN A 136 -16.38 26.47 -2.01
N PRO A 137 -17.54 25.79 -2.09
CA PRO A 137 -17.62 24.41 -2.51
C PRO A 137 -17.37 24.29 -4.02
N ARG A 138 -16.73 23.19 -4.45
CA ARG A 138 -16.63 22.86 -5.89
C ARG A 138 -18.04 22.48 -6.38
N PRO A 139 -18.56 23.04 -7.50
CA PRO A 139 -19.91 22.75 -7.97
C PRO A 139 -20.21 21.25 -8.15
N GLN A 140 -19.20 20.50 -8.59
CA GLN A 140 -19.29 19.05 -8.77
C GLN A 140 -19.53 18.33 -7.44
N HIS A 141 -18.89 18.76 -6.35
CA HIS A 141 -19.07 18.13 -5.03
C HIS A 141 -20.48 18.36 -4.49
N LEU A 142 -21.11 19.51 -4.81
CA LEU A 142 -22.52 19.75 -4.53
C LEU A 142 -23.43 18.87 -5.39
N ALA A 143 -23.12 18.71 -6.68
CA ALA A 143 -23.89 17.85 -7.59
C ALA A 143 -23.80 16.35 -7.23
N TRP A 144 -22.69 15.95 -6.60
CA TRP A 144 -22.48 14.60 -6.07
C TRP A 144 -23.08 14.41 -4.68
N ASN A 145 -23.47 15.48 -3.97
CA ASN A 145 -24.07 15.36 -2.65
C ASN A 145 -25.37 14.54 -2.72
N GLY A 146 -25.46 13.51 -1.87
CA GLY A 146 -26.60 12.60 -1.84
C GLY A 146 -26.53 11.46 -2.86
N ARG A 147 -25.50 11.38 -3.72
CA ARG A 147 -25.33 10.26 -4.64
C ARG A 147 -25.00 8.99 -3.87
N THR A 148 -25.84 7.98 -4.04
CA THR A 148 -25.74 6.68 -3.38
C THR A 148 -25.50 5.61 -4.42
N LEU A 149 -24.34 4.95 -4.35
CA LEU A 149 -23.91 3.94 -5.31
C LEU A 149 -23.39 2.70 -4.58
N PRO A 150 -23.45 1.50 -5.20
CA PRO A 150 -22.82 0.31 -4.66
C PRO A 150 -21.35 0.55 -4.30
N ILE A 151 -20.86 -0.05 -3.22
CA ILE A 151 -19.48 0.17 -2.72
C ILE A 151 -18.40 -0.23 -3.74
N ASP A 152 -18.70 -1.21 -4.60
CA ASP A 152 -17.82 -1.72 -5.66
C ASP A 152 -17.96 -0.95 -6.98
N HIS A 153 -18.86 0.04 -7.04
CA HIS A 153 -19.06 0.88 -8.21
C HIS A 153 -17.77 1.64 -8.57
N VAL A 154 -17.47 1.70 -9.87
CA VAL A 154 -16.24 2.32 -10.39
C VAL A 154 -16.07 3.80 -10.04
N PHE A 155 -17.18 4.50 -9.74
CA PHE A 155 -17.17 5.87 -9.21
C PHE A 155 -16.25 6.01 -7.99
N TRP A 156 -16.31 5.07 -7.05
CA TRP A 156 -15.52 5.13 -5.82
C TRP A 156 -14.03 4.93 -6.01
N LYS A 157 -13.57 4.49 -7.18
CA LYS A 157 -12.12 4.38 -7.46
C LYS A 157 -11.45 5.74 -7.55
N THR A 158 -12.17 6.75 -8.05
CA THR A 158 -11.64 8.11 -8.26
C THR A 158 -12.38 9.17 -7.46
N HIS A 159 -13.66 8.96 -7.13
CA HIS A 159 -14.52 9.95 -6.49
C HIS A 159 -14.75 9.68 -4.99
N TYR A 160 -14.07 8.71 -4.38
CA TYR A 160 -14.11 8.56 -2.92
C TYR A 160 -13.39 9.74 -2.23
N PRO A 161 -14.04 10.47 -1.30
CA PRO A 161 -13.41 11.63 -0.67
C PRO A 161 -12.18 11.28 0.17
N PRO A 162 -11.24 12.22 0.36
CA PRO A 162 -11.23 13.59 -0.18
C PRO A 162 -10.84 13.67 -1.67
N ASN A 163 -11.45 14.59 -2.43
CA ASN A 163 -11.22 14.73 -3.88
C ASN A 163 -10.39 15.97 -4.26
N GLY A 164 -9.66 16.55 -3.30
CA GLY A 164 -8.85 17.74 -3.56
C GLY A 164 -8.39 18.45 -2.30
N TRP A 165 -7.56 19.47 -2.50
CA TRP A 165 -7.06 20.32 -1.41
C TRP A 165 -8.23 21.03 -0.73
N GLY A 166 -8.28 20.98 0.60
CA GLY A 166 -9.36 21.57 1.40
C GLY A 166 -10.74 20.93 1.20
N CYS A 167 -10.79 19.72 0.62
CA CYS A 167 -12.03 18.95 0.54
C CYS A 167 -12.37 18.40 1.94
N HIS A 168 -13.59 18.65 2.41
CA HIS A 168 -14.13 18.13 3.66
C HIS A 168 -15.32 17.19 3.45
N CYS A 169 -15.59 16.79 2.19
CA CYS A 169 -16.61 15.80 1.86
C CYS A 169 -16.25 14.44 2.47
N ARG A 170 -17.28 13.60 2.68
CA ARG A 170 -17.15 12.26 3.25
C ARG A 170 -18.07 11.28 2.55
N ALA A 171 -17.77 10.00 2.71
CA ALA A 171 -18.71 8.92 2.39
C ALA A 171 -19.36 8.41 3.68
N VAL A 172 -20.63 8.03 3.59
CA VAL A 172 -21.35 7.35 4.68
C VAL A 172 -21.96 6.06 4.15
N ARG A 173 -22.18 5.08 5.04
CA ARG A 173 -22.92 3.86 4.68
C ARG A 173 -24.34 4.26 4.29
N ALA A 174 -24.85 3.60 3.26
CA ALA A 174 -26.21 3.73 2.76
C ALA A 174 -26.76 2.34 2.43
N TYR A 175 -28.00 2.31 1.96
CA TYR A 175 -28.71 1.07 1.63
C TYR A 175 -29.31 1.12 0.21
N GLN A 176 -29.74 -0.04 -0.28
CA GLN A 176 -30.21 -0.20 -1.66
C GLN A 176 -31.44 0.66 -1.99
N ASP A 177 -32.33 0.92 -1.02
CA ASP A 177 -33.50 1.79 -1.15
C ASP A 177 -33.13 3.28 -1.26
N GLU A 178 -31.92 3.65 -0.87
CA GLU A 178 -31.36 5.00 -1.06
C GLU A 178 -30.59 5.14 -2.39
N ALA A 179 -30.48 4.07 -3.20
CA ALA A 179 -29.66 4.05 -4.41
C ALA A 179 -30.12 5.11 -5.43
N THR A 180 -29.13 5.76 -6.06
CA THR A 180 -29.36 6.79 -7.08
C THR A 180 -28.65 6.43 -8.37
N GLU A 181 -29.06 7.04 -9.48
CA GLU A 181 -28.26 7.02 -10.71
C GLU A 181 -26.91 7.72 -10.52
N GLU A 182 -25.92 7.26 -11.29
CA GLU A 182 -24.62 7.89 -11.34
C GLU A 182 -24.72 9.35 -11.79
N PRO A 183 -23.95 10.28 -11.20
CA PRO A 183 -24.05 11.69 -11.55
C PRO A 183 -23.62 11.95 -13.00
N GLU A 184 -24.44 12.67 -13.76
CA GLU A 184 -24.15 12.96 -15.17
C GLU A 184 -22.75 13.56 -15.38
N GLY A 185 -22.03 13.04 -16.38
CA GLY A 185 -20.71 13.56 -16.76
C GLY A 185 -19.58 13.30 -15.77
N TRP A 186 -19.76 12.47 -14.73
CA TRP A 186 -18.74 12.18 -13.71
C TRP A 186 -17.43 11.60 -14.28
N GLN A 187 -17.49 10.96 -15.45
CA GLN A 187 -16.32 10.41 -16.15
C GLN A 187 -15.55 11.45 -16.96
N SER A 188 -16.08 12.66 -17.12
CA SER A 188 -15.45 13.71 -17.91
C SER A 188 -14.09 14.07 -17.33
N VAL A 189 -13.07 14.16 -18.17
CA VAL A 189 -11.70 14.47 -17.76
C VAL A 189 -11.37 15.93 -18.06
N ASN A 190 -10.72 16.61 -17.12
CA ASN A 190 -10.14 17.92 -17.36
C ASN A 190 -8.83 17.77 -18.17
N PRO A 191 -8.76 18.29 -19.41
CA PRO A 191 -7.59 18.07 -20.28
C PRO A 191 -6.30 18.71 -19.74
N LYS A 192 -6.40 19.71 -18.84
CA LYS A 192 -5.22 20.36 -18.25
C LYS A 192 -4.59 19.53 -17.13
N THR A 193 -5.41 18.78 -16.39
CA THR A 193 -4.95 18.05 -15.20
C THR A 193 -4.89 16.55 -15.41
N GLY A 194 -5.66 16.02 -16.38
CA GLY A 194 -5.86 14.59 -16.58
C GLY A 194 -6.77 13.93 -15.53
N ALA A 195 -7.25 14.68 -14.53
CA ALA A 195 -8.16 14.18 -13.50
C ALA A 195 -9.63 14.38 -13.92
N PRO A 196 -10.57 13.59 -13.37
CA PRO A 196 -12.00 13.82 -13.55
C PRO A 196 -12.40 15.26 -13.16
N VAL A 197 -13.36 15.83 -13.88
CA VAL A 197 -13.87 17.18 -13.61
C VAL A 197 -14.45 17.23 -12.19
N GLY A 198 -14.00 18.21 -11.40
CA GLY A 198 -14.35 18.33 -9.98
C GLY A 198 -13.34 17.70 -9.02
N ILE A 199 -12.32 17.01 -9.53
CA ILE A 199 -11.23 16.43 -8.75
C ILE A 199 -9.93 17.18 -9.04
N ASP A 200 -9.20 17.56 -7.99
CA ASP A 200 -7.91 18.22 -8.15
C ASP A 200 -6.87 17.23 -8.72
N LYS A 201 -5.87 17.73 -9.45
CA LYS A 201 -4.79 16.90 -10.01
C LYS A 201 -4.15 16.02 -8.92
N GLY A 202 -4.09 14.71 -9.13
CA GLY A 202 -3.46 13.77 -8.20
C GLY A 202 -4.34 13.31 -7.03
N TRP A 203 -5.61 13.72 -6.97
CA TRP A 203 -6.60 13.29 -5.96
C TRP A 203 -7.62 12.28 -6.48
N ASP A 204 -7.45 11.83 -7.73
CA ASP A 204 -8.32 10.88 -8.42
C ASP A 204 -7.94 9.43 -8.06
N TYR A 205 -7.99 9.12 -6.76
CA TYR A 205 -7.76 7.79 -6.21
C TYR A 205 -8.55 7.58 -4.92
N ASN A 206 -8.82 6.33 -4.57
CA ASN A 206 -9.48 5.98 -3.31
C ASN A 206 -8.44 5.79 -2.20
N VAL A 207 -8.38 6.74 -1.26
CA VAL A 207 -7.40 6.69 -0.16
C VAL A 207 -7.55 5.45 0.75
N GLY A 208 -8.76 4.92 0.88
CA GLY A 208 -9.03 3.71 1.65
C GLY A 208 -8.49 2.45 0.98
N GLN A 209 -8.72 2.31 -0.34
CA GLN A 209 -8.13 1.22 -1.12
C GLN A 209 -6.59 1.34 -1.18
N ALA A 210 -6.07 2.55 -1.39
CA ALA A 210 -4.64 2.80 -1.39
C ALA A 210 -4.00 2.49 -0.01
N GLY A 211 -4.73 2.77 1.07
CA GLY A 211 -4.40 2.41 2.45
C GLY A 211 -4.45 0.92 2.75
N MET A 212 -4.85 0.07 1.80
CA MET A 212 -4.75 -1.38 1.89
C MET A 212 -3.55 -1.94 1.08
N LEU A 213 -2.96 -1.16 0.16
CA LEU A 213 -1.78 -1.58 -0.62
C LEU A 213 -0.54 -1.69 0.27
N SER A 214 0.30 -2.72 0.21
CA SER A 214 1.49 -2.75 1.08
C SER A 214 2.46 -1.56 0.82
N HIS A 215 3.18 -1.07 1.84
CA HIS A 215 4.17 0.03 1.67
C HIS A 215 5.18 -0.28 0.56
N GLU A 216 5.50 -1.55 0.44
CA GLU A 216 6.51 -2.05 -0.46
C GLU A 216 6.01 -2.09 -1.90
N ALA A 217 4.71 -2.26 -2.16
CA ALA A 217 4.14 -2.09 -3.50
C ALA A 217 4.39 -0.66 -4.03
N VAL A 218 4.08 0.35 -3.20
CA VAL A 218 4.31 1.78 -3.51
C VAL A 218 5.80 2.08 -3.72
N LEU A 219 6.66 1.61 -2.81
CA LEU A 219 8.11 1.82 -2.91
C LEU A 219 8.69 1.09 -4.13
N GLY A 220 8.18 -0.10 -4.44
CA GLY A 220 8.61 -0.90 -5.57
C GLY A 220 8.29 -0.22 -6.90
N GLU A 221 7.11 0.39 -7.05
CA GLU A 221 6.76 1.16 -8.26
C GLU A 221 7.68 2.37 -8.43
N LYS A 222 7.96 3.09 -7.34
CA LYS A 222 8.91 4.21 -7.36
C LYS A 222 10.29 3.75 -7.81
N LEU A 223 10.82 2.69 -7.19
CA LEU A 223 12.13 2.14 -7.57
C LEU A 223 12.16 1.71 -9.03
N ALA A 224 11.12 1.03 -9.53
CA ALA A 224 11.07 0.60 -10.93
C ALA A 224 11.03 1.79 -11.91
N GLY A 225 10.30 2.85 -11.58
CA GLY A 225 10.16 4.05 -12.42
C GLY A 225 11.32 5.06 -12.31
N MET A 226 12.17 4.97 -11.28
CA MET A 226 13.30 5.89 -11.09
C MET A 226 14.40 5.68 -12.15
N PRO A 227 15.11 6.75 -12.57
CA PRO A 227 16.34 6.61 -13.37
C PRO A 227 17.38 5.74 -12.65
N ALA A 228 18.16 4.98 -13.43
CA ALA A 228 19.07 3.95 -12.91
C ALA A 228 20.11 4.49 -11.92
N GLU A 229 20.61 5.71 -12.16
CA GLU A 229 21.60 6.39 -11.33
C GLU A 229 21.10 6.69 -9.91
N PHE A 230 19.79 6.91 -9.72
CA PHE A 230 19.20 7.20 -8.41
C PHE A 230 18.72 5.92 -7.69
N ARG A 231 18.43 4.88 -8.46
CA ARG A 231 17.77 3.65 -8.00
C ARG A 231 18.58 2.91 -6.92
N ARG A 232 19.91 2.82 -7.08
CA ARG A 232 20.82 2.17 -6.11
C ARG A 232 20.84 2.86 -4.75
N ARG A 233 20.89 4.20 -4.74
CA ARG A 233 20.89 4.99 -3.49
C ARG A 233 19.57 4.83 -2.75
N ALA A 234 18.45 5.01 -3.46
CA ALA A 234 17.11 4.83 -2.89
C ALA A 234 16.93 3.42 -2.32
N TYR A 235 17.39 2.38 -3.04
CA TYR A 235 17.31 1.00 -2.58
C TYR A 235 18.09 0.74 -1.27
N GLY A 236 19.30 1.29 -1.14
CA GLY A 236 20.10 1.13 0.08
C GLY A 236 19.45 1.76 1.32
N GLU A 237 18.89 2.96 1.18
CA GLU A 237 18.17 3.64 2.27
C GLU A 237 16.87 2.91 2.67
N LEU A 238 16.20 2.28 1.70
CA LEU A 238 14.94 1.54 1.92
C LEU A 238 15.15 0.16 2.54
N THR A 239 16.04 -0.66 1.99
CA THR A 239 16.18 -2.07 2.37
C THR A 239 16.75 -2.27 3.77
N GLY A 240 17.57 -1.33 4.26
CA GLY A 240 18.04 -1.33 5.65
C GLY A 240 16.90 -1.26 6.67
N ARG A 241 15.78 -0.60 6.33
CA ARG A 241 14.60 -0.47 7.20
C ARG A 241 13.55 -1.56 6.97
N LEU A 242 13.43 -2.06 5.75
CA LEU A 242 12.39 -3.01 5.38
C LEU A 242 12.70 -4.44 5.82
N THR A 243 13.96 -4.88 5.75
CA THR A 243 14.30 -6.32 5.83
C THR A 243 13.84 -7.00 7.12
N GLU A 244 14.14 -6.43 8.30
CA GLU A 244 13.74 -7.03 9.58
C GLU A 244 12.22 -6.99 9.79
N PHE A 245 11.58 -5.92 9.34
CA PHE A 245 10.14 -5.75 9.42
C PHE A 245 9.41 -6.76 8.50
N THR A 246 9.91 -6.95 7.28
CA THR A 246 9.34 -7.88 6.30
C THR A 246 9.38 -9.32 6.79
N ASP A 247 10.51 -9.78 7.33
CA ASP A 247 10.63 -11.16 7.84
C ASP A 247 9.64 -11.42 8.98
N LEU A 248 9.51 -10.49 9.93
CA LEU A 248 8.58 -10.62 11.05
C LEU A 248 7.12 -10.58 10.61
N TYR A 249 6.76 -9.62 9.75
CA TYR A 249 5.40 -9.45 9.24
C TYR A 249 4.96 -10.68 8.43
N PHE A 250 5.81 -11.13 7.51
CA PHE A 250 5.53 -12.28 6.66
C PHE A 250 5.31 -13.56 7.48
N ARG A 251 6.09 -13.77 8.54
CA ARG A 251 5.90 -14.91 9.45
C ARG A 251 4.54 -14.87 10.14
N LYS A 252 4.21 -13.74 10.76
CA LYS A 252 2.90 -13.56 11.43
C LYS A 252 1.73 -13.76 10.48
N TRP A 253 1.84 -13.22 9.26
CA TRP A 253 0.83 -13.42 8.23
C TRP A 253 0.68 -14.90 7.85
N GLY A 254 1.77 -15.61 7.57
CA GLY A 254 1.70 -17.02 7.19
C GLY A 254 1.15 -17.92 8.33
N GLU A 255 1.48 -17.60 9.59
CA GLU A 255 0.88 -18.25 10.77
C GLU A 255 -0.63 -18.01 10.84
N ALA A 256 -1.10 -16.78 10.63
CA ALA A 256 -2.53 -16.46 10.61
C ALA A 256 -3.28 -17.15 9.44
N VAL A 257 -2.66 -17.21 8.25
CA VAL A 257 -3.20 -17.98 7.12
C VAL A 257 -3.35 -19.46 7.47
N ARG A 258 -2.41 -20.03 8.25
CA ARG A 258 -2.48 -21.41 8.74
C ARG A 258 -3.62 -21.60 9.76
N GLU A 259 -3.82 -20.66 10.67
CA GLU A 259 -4.90 -20.73 11.67
C GLU A 259 -6.30 -20.67 11.03
N ASN A 260 -6.42 -20.06 9.86
CA ASN A 260 -7.66 -20.02 9.07
C ASN A 260 -7.99 -21.35 8.35
N ILE A 261 -7.16 -22.38 8.51
CA ILE A 261 -7.42 -23.73 7.99
C ILE A 261 -8.40 -24.43 8.93
N ASN A 262 -9.61 -24.72 8.45
CA ASN A 262 -10.58 -25.51 9.20
C ASN A 262 -10.15 -27.00 9.22
N LEU A 263 -9.39 -27.38 10.25
CA LEU A 263 -8.85 -28.73 10.46
C LEU A 263 -9.92 -29.84 10.51
N LYS A 264 -11.20 -29.51 10.76
CA LYS A 264 -12.30 -30.49 10.83
C LYS A 264 -12.99 -30.77 9.49
N SER A 265 -12.95 -29.82 8.55
CA SER A 265 -13.65 -29.92 7.26
C SER A 265 -12.72 -29.99 6.04
N GLY A 266 -11.42 -29.72 6.23
CA GLY A 266 -10.43 -29.67 5.13
C GLY A 266 -10.64 -28.51 4.15
N LYS A 267 -11.63 -27.63 4.39
CA LYS A 267 -11.86 -26.45 3.56
C LYS A 267 -10.94 -25.31 3.97
N ILE A 268 -10.13 -24.87 3.02
CA ILE A 268 -9.28 -23.69 3.13
C ILE A 268 -10.07 -22.50 2.59
N LYS A 269 -10.25 -21.45 3.39
CA LYS A 269 -10.82 -20.19 2.92
C LYS A 269 -9.68 -19.20 2.68
N THR A 270 -9.37 -18.94 1.42
CA THR A 270 -8.45 -17.88 1.03
C THR A 270 -9.18 -16.54 0.95
N THR A 271 -8.51 -15.47 1.35
CA THR A 271 -8.94 -14.07 1.24
C THR A 271 -8.53 -13.46 -0.10
N GLY A 272 -7.55 -14.06 -0.79
CA GLY A 272 -6.95 -13.47 -2.00
C GLY A 272 -6.11 -12.22 -1.70
N GLU A 273 -5.69 -12.07 -0.44
CA GLU A 273 -4.74 -11.06 0.00
C GLU A 273 -3.36 -11.34 -0.62
N THR A 274 -2.68 -10.28 -1.07
CA THR A 274 -1.29 -10.34 -1.52
C THR A 274 -0.42 -9.63 -0.52
N VAL A 275 0.61 -10.31 -0.02
CA VAL A 275 1.59 -9.71 0.89
C VAL A 275 2.94 -9.56 0.21
N PHE A 276 3.70 -8.56 0.65
CA PHE A 276 5.06 -8.33 0.21
C PHE A 276 6.02 -9.40 0.77
N VAL A 277 6.99 -9.79 -0.06
CA VAL A 277 8.01 -10.78 0.30
C VAL A 277 9.41 -10.22 0.12
N HIS A 278 9.68 -9.52 -0.99
CA HIS A 278 11.03 -9.04 -1.31
C HIS A 278 11.03 -7.88 -2.30
N MET A 279 12.07 -7.05 -2.24
CA MET A 279 12.29 -5.95 -3.20
C MET A 279 13.37 -6.35 -4.19
N MET A 280 13.06 -6.36 -5.48
CA MET A 280 14.04 -6.66 -6.51
C MET A 280 15.17 -5.62 -6.51
N GLU A 281 16.42 -6.09 -6.54
CA GLU A 281 17.58 -5.21 -6.59
C GLU A 281 17.59 -4.36 -7.88
N PRO A 282 18.07 -3.11 -7.83
CA PRO A 282 18.15 -2.22 -8.99
C PRO A 282 18.88 -2.82 -10.20
N ARG A 283 19.96 -3.56 -9.97
CA ARG A 283 20.72 -4.25 -11.02
C ARG A 283 19.89 -5.25 -11.80
N TYR A 284 18.99 -5.99 -11.14
CA TYR A 284 18.11 -6.94 -11.81
C TYR A 284 17.04 -6.21 -12.63
N LEU A 285 16.51 -5.08 -12.15
CA LEU A 285 15.58 -4.24 -12.93
C LEU A 285 16.25 -3.69 -14.19
N GLU A 286 17.48 -3.21 -14.08
CA GLU A 286 18.30 -2.74 -15.20
C GLU A 286 18.49 -3.87 -16.22
N LYS A 287 18.92 -5.05 -15.76
CA LYS A 287 19.17 -6.18 -16.64
C LYS A 287 17.91 -6.70 -17.33
N LEU A 288 16.79 -6.79 -16.62
CA LEU A 288 15.51 -7.18 -17.20
C LEU A 288 15.06 -6.18 -18.27
N ALA A 289 15.24 -4.87 -18.02
CA ALA A 289 14.89 -3.83 -18.98
C ALA A 289 15.71 -3.93 -20.27
N GLU A 290 17.02 -4.22 -20.18
CA GLU A 290 17.87 -4.52 -21.36
C GLU A 290 17.35 -5.71 -22.18
N MET A 291 16.73 -6.69 -21.49
CA MET A 291 16.14 -7.88 -22.12
C MET A 291 14.71 -7.64 -22.65
N GLY A 292 14.20 -6.40 -22.61
CA GLY A 292 12.85 -6.04 -23.03
C GLY A 292 11.76 -6.43 -22.03
N VAL A 293 12.14 -6.75 -20.80
CA VAL A 293 11.21 -7.05 -19.70
C VAL A 293 11.25 -5.88 -18.72
N ALA A 294 10.24 -5.02 -18.72
CA ALA A 294 10.16 -3.89 -17.79
C ALA A 294 9.12 -4.17 -16.70
N PRO A 295 9.53 -4.60 -15.48
CA PRO A 295 8.62 -4.72 -14.35
C PRO A 295 7.99 -3.36 -14.02
N GLN A 296 6.69 -3.32 -13.76
CA GLN A 296 6.01 -2.07 -13.33
C GLN A 296 6.33 -1.70 -11.88
N THR A 297 6.75 -2.68 -11.09
CA THR A 297 7.17 -2.52 -9.71
C THR A 297 8.40 -3.39 -9.45
N ALA A 298 9.25 -2.98 -8.52
CA ALA A 298 10.33 -3.80 -7.97
C ALA A 298 9.84 -4.73 -6.86
N ALA A 299 8.62 -4.51 -6.33
CA ALA A 299 8.06 -5.34 -5.27
C ALA A 299 7.72 -6.74 -5.78
N ILE A 300 8.05 -7.74 -4.97
CA ILE A 300 7.70 -9.14 -5.17
C ILE A 300 6.78 -9.53 -4.02
N GLY A 301 5.60 -10.02 -4.37
CA GLY A 301 4.59 -10.46 -3.41
C GLY A 301 4.15 -11.90 -3.63
N ILE A 302 3.29 -12.38 -2.75
CA ILE A 302 2.64 -13.69 -2.86
C ILE A 302 1.21 -13.60 -2.35
N THR A 303 0.28 -14.32 -2.98
CA THR A 303 -1.08 -14.44 -2.45
C THR A 303 -1.12 -15.51 -1.36
N ASP A 304 -2.09 -15.41 -0.45
CA ASP A 304 -2.39 -16.49 0.50
C ASP A 304 -2.62 -17.84 -0.20
N SER A 305 -3.36 -17.84 -1.32
CA SER A 305 -3.62 -19.03 -2.13
C SER A 305 -2.33 -19.65 -2.70
N ASP A 306 -1.44 -18.83 -3.26
CA ASP A 306 -0.18 -19.31 -3.81
C ASP A 306 0.75 -19.78 -2.70
N TRP A 307 0.81 -19.08 -1.57
CA TRP A 307 1.60 -19.50 -0.41
C TRP A 307 1.15 -20.85 0.13
N LEU A 308 -0.17 -21.09 0.21
CA LEU A 308 -0.74 -22.39 0.56
C LEU A 308 -0.39 -23.47 -0.47
N HIS A 309 -0.28 -23.12 -1.75
CA HIS A 309 0.19 -24.03 -2.80
C HIS A 309 1.71 -24.28 -2.78
N LEU A 310 2.51 -23.37 -2.21
CA LEU A 310 3.96 -23.57 -2.04
C LEU A 310 4.27 -24.62 -1.01
N GLN A 311 3.46 -24.65 0.05
CA GLN A 311 3.65 -25.54 1.16
C GLN A 311 2.85 -26.82 0.99
N HIS A 312 3.39 -27.88 1.56
CA HIS A 312 2.62 -29.09 1.77
C HIS A 312 1.71 -28.89 2.99
N LEU A 313 0.51 -28.33 2.81
CA LEU A 313 -0.57 -28.62 3.76
C LEU A 313 -0.72 -30.13 3.76
N GLU A 314 -0.60 -30.76 4.92
CA GLU A 314 -0.62 -32.21 5.12
C GLU A 314 -1.60 -32.90 4.15
N GLN A 315 -1.06 -33.47 3.08
CA GLN A 315 -1.86 -34.14 2.08
C GLN A 315 -2.56 -35.34 2.74
N PRO A 316 -3.79 -35.67 2.31
CA PRO A 316 -4.44 -36.87 2.78
C PRO A 316 -3.52 -38.10 2.56
N PRO A 317 -3.50 -39.05 3.49
CA PRO A 317 -2.63 -40.23 3.38
C PRO A 317 -2.81 -40.93 2.03
N GLY A 318 -1.71 -41.14 1.28
CA GLY A 318 -1.72 -41.92 0.02
C GLY A 318 -1.39 -41.18 -1.28
N SER A 319 -1.04 -39.89 -1.22
CA SER A 319 -0.58 -39.14 -2.41
C SER A 319 0.80 -39.60 -2.91
N LYS A 320 0.93 -39.81 -4.23
CA LYS A 320 2.16 -40.28 -4.92
C LYS A 320 3.03 -39.16 -5.52
N ARG A 321 2.80 -37.88 -5.22
CA ARG A 321 3.66 -36.79 -5.75
C ARG A 321 5.01 -36.76 -5.04
N ASN A 322 6.08 -36.54 -5.80
CA ASN A 322 7.48 -36.59 -5.33
C ASN A 322 7.77 -35.54 -4.24
N ILE A 323 7.75 -35.96 -2.96
CA ILE A 323 7.79 -35.11 -1.75
C ILE A 323 9.14 -34.41 -1.57
N LYS A 324 10.22 -34.90 -2.20
CA LYS A 324 11.60 -34.43 -1.96
C LYS A 324 11.86 -32.96 -2.28
N HIS A 325 11.06 -32.35 -3.15
CA HIS A 325 11.35 -31.01 -3.68
C HIS A 325 10.50 -29.90 -3.06
N VAL A 326 9.48 -30.17 -2.25
CA VAL A 326 8.58 -29.12 -1.75
C VAL A 326 9.10 -28.51 -0.44
N LEU A 327 8.80 -27.23 -0.19
CA LEU A 327 9.09 -26.59 1.10
C LEU A 327 8.09 -27.06 2.17
N SER A 328 8.57 -27.31 3.40
CA SER A 328 7.69 -27.39 4.56
C SER A 328 7.09 -26.02 4.89
N THR A 329 6.05 -25.96 5.73
CA THR A 329 5.46 -24.69 6.20
C THR A 329 6.52 -23.78 6.83
N GLU A 330 7.33 -24.32 7.75
CA GLU A 330 8.41 -23.58 8.41
C GLU A 330 9.47 -23.06 7.44
N GLN A 331 9.69 -23.76 6.32
CA GLN A 331 10.58 -23.32 5.25
C GLN A 331 9.91 -22.25 4.37
N ALA A 332 8.62 -22.38 4.07
CA ALA A 332 7.86 -21.40 3.32
C ALA A 332 7.73 -20.06 4.05
N LEU A 333 7.75 -20.04 5.38
CA LEU A 333 7.81 -18.82 6.21
C LEU A 333 9.15 -18.08 6.11
N LYS A 334 10.18 -18.68 5.49
CA LYS A 334 11.51 -18.09 5.30
C LYS A 334 11.75 -17.53 3.90
N LEU A 335 10.71 -17.43 3.07
CA LEU A 335 10.81 -16.91 1.70
C LEU A 335 11.49 -15.53 1.62
N PRO A 336 11.14 -14.52 2.45
CA PRO A 336 11.85 -13.25 2.43
C PRO A 336 13.37 -13.36 2.54
N SER A 337 13.86 -14.17 3.49
CA SER A 337 15.29 -14.42 3.70
C SER A 337 15.91 -15.18 2.52
N TYR A 338 15.20 -16.15 1.94
CA TYR A 338 15.66 -16.88 0.75
C TYR A 338 15.81 -15.99 -0.48
N LEU A 339 14.90 -15.04 -0.70
CA LEU A 339 15.02 -14.10 -1.82
C LEU A 339 16.15 -13.09 -1.58
N LYS A 340 16.32 -12.64 -0.33
CA LYS A 340 17.38 -11.71 0.07
C LYS A 340 18.78 -12.24 -0.26
N ASP A 341 19.04 -13.51 0.06
CA ASP A 341 20.35 -14.13 -0.17
C ASP A 341 20.45 -14.84 -1.54
N GLY A 342 19.36 -14.82 -2.31
CA GLY A 342 19.24 -15.53 -3.58
C GLY A 342 19.85 -14.77 -4.76
N LYS A 343 20.49 -15.51 -5.66
CA LYS A 343 20.94 -14.99 -6.96
C LYS A 343 19.83 -15.10 -7.99
N ALA A 344 19.62 -14.04 -8.77
CA ALA A 344 18.54 -13.97 -9.73
C ALA A 344 18.95 -14.42 -11.13
N PHE A 345 18.07 -15.18 -11.78
CA PHE A 345 18.19 -15.65 -13.15
C PHE A 345 16.91 -15.37 -13.92
N TRP A 346 17.01 -15.08 -15.21
CA TRP A 346 15.87 -15.10 -16.12
C TRP A 346 15.73 -16.46 -16.79
N ASP A 347 14.62 -17.15 -16.55
CA ASP A 347 14.24 -18.39 -17.24
C ASP A 347 13.66 -18.03 -18.62
N ARG A 348 14.47 -18.18 -19.67
CA ARG A 348 14.12 -17.80 -21.05
C ARG A 348 12.99 -18.63 -21.63
N ASP A 349 12.77 -19.85 -21.12
CA ASP A 349 11.73 -20.76 -21.59
C ASP A 349 10.39 -20.42 -20.94
N GLU A 350 10.37 -20.30 -19.61
CA GLU A 350 9.13 -20.04 -18.85
C GLU A 350 8.84 -18.55 -18.64
N LYS A 351 9.68 -17.66 -19.17
CA LYS A 351 9.54 -16.18 -19.13
C LYS A 351 9.28 -15.67 -17.71
N ARG A 352 10.11 -16.12 -16.77
CA ARG A 352 9.96 -15.79 -15.34
C ARG A 352 11.31 -15.54 -14.69
N LEU A 353 11.27 -14.76 -13.63
CA LEU A 353 12.41 -14.53 -12.76
C LEU A 353 12.56 -15.72 -11.80
N VAL A 354 13.78 -16.19 -11.60
CA VAL A 354 14.10 -17.32 -10.74
C VAL A 354 15.19 -16.90 -9.78
N TYR A 355 14.87 -16.85 -8.49
CA TYR A 355 15.85 -16.71 -7.42
C TYR A 355 16.36 -18.09 -7.03
N VAL A 356 17.67 -18.27 -7.03
CA VAL A 356 18.34 -19.47 -6.53
C VAL A 356 19.03 -19.12 -5.22
N PHE A 357 18.67 -19.83 -4.16
CA PHE A 357 19.20 -19.60 -2.82
C PHE A 357 19.85 -20.88 -2.31
N GLU A 358 20.78 -20.73 -1.37
CA GLU A 358 21.52 -21.85 -0.80
C GLU A 358 21.49 -21.76 0.72
N THR A 359 21.14 -22.89 1.34
CA THR A 359 21.12 -23.08 2.80
C THR A 359 21.89 -24.38 3.09
N GLU A 360 21.34 -25.30 3.88
CA GLU A 360 21.78 -26.70 3.87
C GLU A 360 21.48 -27.40 2.54
N LYS A 361 20.52 -26.88 1.78
CA LYS A 361 20.15 -27.34 0.44
C LYS A 361 19.99 -26.16 -0.51
N LYS A 362 20.16 -26.44 -1.80
CA LYS A 362 19.90 -25.48 -2.87
C LYS A 362 18.40 -25.45 -3.19
N GLY A 363 17.83 -24.26 -3.23
CA GLY A 363 16.43 -24.04 -3.56
C GLY A 363 16.25 -23.04 -4.67
N LYS A 364 15.05 -23.02 -5.25
CA LYS A 364 14.64 -21.94 -6.15
C LYS A 364 13.24 -21.42 -5.84
N VAL A 365 13.08 -20.12 -6.04
CA VAL A 365 11.78 -19.43 -6.04
C VAL A 365 11.55 -18.84 -7.42
N ALA A 366 10.41 -19.15 -8.02
CA ALA A 366 10.03 -18.63 -9.32
C ALA A 366 8.96 -17.53 -9.17
N VAL A 367 9.24 -16.39 -9.79
CA VAL A 367 8.45 -15.15 -9.74
C VAL A 367 7.94 -14.83 -11.15
N ALA A 368 6.63 -14.80 -11.31
CA ALA A 368 6.00 -14.29 -12.51
C ALA A 368 6.08 -12.76 -12.48
N VAL A 369 6.74 -12.17 -13.48
CA VAL A 369 6.92 -10.72 -13.61
C VAL A 369 5.73 -10.11 -14.36
N ASN A 370 5.22 -8.97 -13.90
CA ASN A 370 4.04 -8.30 -14.49
C ASN A 370 2.79 -9.19 -14.60
N TYR A 371 2.62 -10.11 -13.66
CA TYR A 371 1.45 -10.99 -13.56
C TYR A 371 0.20 -10.18 -13.21
N ARG A 372 -0.95 -10.51 -13.80
CA ARG A 372 -2.19 -9.76 -13.56
C ARG A 372 -2.99 -10.36 -12.41
N ILE A 373 -3.18 -9.60 -11.34
CA ILE A 373 -4.08 -9.91 -10.22
C ILE A 373 -5.12 -8.80 -10.13
N LYS A 374 -6.41 -9.14 -10.24
CA LYS A 374 -7.53 -8.17 -10.16
C LYS A 374 -7.37 -6.94 -11.10
N GLY A 375 -6.67 -7.12 -12.22
CA GLY A 375 -6.41 -6.07 -13.23
C GLY A 375 -5.10 -5.31 -13.06
N GLU A 376 -4.42 -5.45 -11.92
CA GLU A 376 -3.13 -4.82 -11.63
C GLU A 376 -1.97 -5.75 -12.00
N LYS A 377 -0.86 -5.17 -12.49
CA LYS A 377 0.36 -5.94 -12.78
C LYS A 377 1.26 -5.96 -11.56
N VAL A 378 1.59 -7.14 -11.08
CA VAL A 378 2.44 -7.37 -9.92
C VAL A 378 3.55 -8.36 -10.25
N ASN A 379 4.60 -8.43 -9.43
CA ASN A 379 5.50 -9.58 -9.47
C ASN A 379 5.09 -10.57 -8.39
N SER A 380 4.71 -11.78 -8.79
CA SER A 380 4.07 -12.76 -7.91
C SER A 380 4.91 -14.04 -7.83
N ILE A 381 5.25 -14.47 -6.62
CA ILE A 381 5.82 -15.79 -6.38
C ILE A 381 4.77 -16.85 -6.74
N ARG A 382 5.15 -17.78 -7.61
CA ARG A 382 4.27 -18.85 -8.09
C ARG A 382 4.67 -20.23 -7.58
N THR A 383 5.97 -20.46 -7.42
CA THR A 383 6.51 -21.74 -6.96
C THR A 383 7.77 -21.54 -6.14
N ALA A 384 8.00 -22.40 -5.15
CA ALA A 384 9.24 -22.47 -4.40
C ALA A 384 9.54 -23.95 -4.11
N LYS A 385 10.77 -24.40 -4.41
CA LYS A 385 11.15 -25.81 -4.28
C LYS A 385 12.64 -26.02 -4.08
N TRP A 386 13.00 -27.10 -3.41
CA TRP A 386 14.36 -27.64 -3.37
C TRP A 386 14.74 -28.22 -4.74
N ILE A 387 15.99 -27.99 -5.14
CA ILE A 387 16.52 -28.38 -6.44
C ILE A 387 17.90 -29.00 -6.31
N GLU A 388 18.30 -29.76 -7.31
CA GLU A 388 19.67 -30.22 -7.46
C GLU A 388 20.55 -29.12 -8.08
N ALA A 389 21.87 -29.17 -7.84
CA ALA A 389 22.79 -28.16 -8.35
C ALA A 389 22.72 -27.97 -9.88
N ALA A 390 22.41 -29.05 -10.61
CA ALA A 390 22.28 -29.09 -12.07
C ALA A 390 20.97 -28.48 -12.61
N ASP A 391 19.95 -28.28 -11.78
CA ASP A 391 18.61 -27.86 -12.25
C ASP A 391 18.56 -26.40 -12.70
N VAL A 392 19.49 -25.57 -12.22
CA VAL A 392 19.64 -24.16 -12.60
C VAL A 392 21.12 -23.86 -12.77
N GLN A 393 21.55 -23.77 -14.03
CA GLN A 393 22.90 -23.40 -14.42
C GLN A 393 22.87 -22.28 -15.48
N PRO A 394 23.82 -21.33 -15.43
CA PRO A 394 23.98 -20.33 -16.50
C PRO A 394 24.06 -20.99 -17.87
N GLY A 395 23.33 -20.47 -18.85
CA GLY A 395 23.38 -20.97 -20.21
C GLY A 395 22.14 -20.66 -21.03
N ARG A 396 21.79 -21.56 -21.96
CA ARG A 396 20.71 -21.32 -22.94
C ARG A 396 19.35 -21.03 -22.28
N ARG A 397 19.04 -21.68 -21.16
CA ARG A 397 17.76 -21.51 -20.47
C ARG A 397 17.81 -20.40 -19.41
N TYR A 398 18.79 -20.43 -18.51
CA TYR A 398 18.88 -19.50 -17.39
C TYR A 398 19.97 -18.45 -17.65
N GLU A 399 19.53 -17.21 -17.84
CA GLU A 399 20.41 -16.05 -17.95
C GLU A 399 20.68 -15.48 -16.55
N PRO A 400 21.93 -15.41 -16.07
CA PRO A 400 22.24 -14.70 -14.82
C PRO A 400 21.89 -13.21 -14.93
N LEU A 401 21.38 -12.62 -13.84
CA LEU A 401 21.13 -11.17 -13.76
C LEU A 401 22.17 -10.40 -12.95
N ASP A 402 23.16 -11.11 -12.39
CA ASP A 402 24.26 -10.56 -11.58
C ASP A 402 25.29 -9.77 -12.40
#